data_AF-A0A2H4P5D2-F1
#
_entry.id   AF-A0A2H4P5D2-F1
#
_cell.length_a   1.000
_cell.length_b   1.000
_cell.length_c   1.000
_cell.angle_alpha   90.00
_cell.angle_beta   90.00
_cell.angle_gamma   90.00
#
_symmetry.space_group_name_H-M   'P 1'
#
loop_
_entity.id
_entity.type
_entity.pdbx_description
1 polymer ?
#
loop_
_entity_poly.entity_id
_entity_poly.type
_entity_poly.pdbx_seq_one_letter_code
_entity_poly.pdbx_strand_id
1 'polypeptide(L)'
;MESPPQQRTKRFSMDSDPVAIHQAIVEDGVAVIEGFLTPEQVEKLNRDVDARLLAYRNRARPEVTDKQKLWTADFVLEHVARVHNLVDFSHVFRHEILNHGLLHEICRRTFWESGDYWLGFGAVIENGPGTEQQKWHRDQPIYPLVKQGPDAPEGMLNFFTALTDLDDETGRTQYIWGSNKWEELGTPDALHPIENVALKAGDTTIVSGKVTHRGSANLSRKFRRAMPIMMVPSILTPFDATCHLSRELVETMTPLAQKMVGRRSVMIPPPGTTEGVRTGIWCLNMRELGEQLGLKSNQPEQIV
;
A
#
# COMPACT_ATOMS: atom_id res chain seq x y z
N MET A 1 -12.28 -14.37 34.67
CA MET A 1 -11.13 -13.58 34.20
C MET A 1 -10.82 -14.06 32.82
N GLU A 2 -11.27 -13.34 31.78
CA GLU A 2 -10.83 -13.62 30.41
C GLU A 2 -9.35 -13.28 30.31
N SER A 3 -8.54 -14.23 29.84
CA SER A 3 -7.14 -13.98 29.52
C SER A 3 -7.05 -12.78 28.57
N PRO A 4 -6.08 -11.87 28.73
CA PRO A 4 -5.90 -10.78 27.78
C PRO A 4 -5.80 -11.38 26.36
N PRO A 5 -6.43 -10.76 25.35
CA PRO A 5 -6.38 -11.27 24.00
C PRO A 5 -4.91 -11.44 23.58
N GLN A 6 -4.53 -12.68 23.31
CA GLN A 6 -3.16 -13.00 22.91
C GLN A 6 -2.89 -12.29 21.58
N GLN A 7 -1.94 -11.36 21.57
CA GLN A 7 -1.48 -10.70 20.37
C GLN A 7 -0.82 -11.74 19.48
N ARG A 8 -1.36 -11.95 18.27
CA ARG A 8 -0.94 -13.03 17.36
C ARG A 8 -0.11 -12.48 16.20
N THR A 9 -0.46 -11.30 15.70
CA THR A 9 0.30 -10.61 14.66
C THR A 9 1.70 -10.30 15.18
N LYS A 10 2.69 -10.85 14.47
CA LYS A 10 4.10 -10.66 14.78
C LYS A 10 4.47 -9.19 14.56
N ARG A 11 5.17 -8.62 15.54
CA ARG A 11 5.72 -7.27 15.52
C ARG A 11 7.23 -7.33 15.35
N PHE A 12 7.73 -6.48 14.47
CA PHE A 12 9.13 -6.39 14.09
C PHE A 12 9.62 -4.94 14.27
N SER A 13 10.92 -4.77 14.40
CA SER A 13 11.58 -3.46 14.32
C SER A 13 12.22 -3.26 12.94
N MET A 14 12.74 -2.07 12.68
CA MET A 14 13.50 -1.75 11.46
C MET A 14 14.76 -2.61 11.27
N ASP A 15 15.32 -3.16 12.35
CA ASP A 15 16.52 -4.02 12.31
C ASP A 15 16.20 -5.52 12.18
N SER A 16 14.92 -5.87 12.10
CA SER A 16 14.50 -7.27 12.01
C SER A 16 14.84 -7.90 10.66
N ASP A 17 15.12 -9.21 10.67
CA ASP A 17 15.46 -9.95 9.46
C ASP A 17 14.27 -9.93 8.46
N PRO A 18 14.47 -9.41 7.22
CA PRO A 18 13.44 -9.42 6.19
C PRO A 18 12.91 -10.83 5.85
N VAL A 19 13.71 -11.88 6.06
CA VAL A 19 13.26 -13.28 5.90
C VAL A 19 12.15 -13.61 6.90
N ALA A 20 12.33 -13.25 8.17
CA ALA A 20 11.34 -13.51 9.22
C ALA A 20 10.06 -12.70 9.00
N ILE A 21 10.18 -11.46 8.51
CA ILE A 21 9.02 -10.63 8.15
C ILE A 21 8.26 -11.26 6.98
N HIS A 22 8.97 -11.68 5.93
CA HIS A 22 8.34 -12.35 4.79
C HIS A 22 7.66 -13.67 5.21
N GLN A 23 8.28 -14.46 6.08
CA GLN A 23 7.68 -15.68 6.61
C GLN A 23 6.38 -15.38 7.38
N ALA A 24 6.36 -14.33 8.22
CA ALA A 24 5.14 -13.90 8.89
C ALA A 24 4.03 -13.51 7.89
N ILE A 25 4.37 -12.80 6.82
CA ILE A 25 3.40 -12.43 5.77
C ILE A 25 2.83 -13.70 5.10
N VAL A 26 3.66 -14.70 4.78
CA VAL A 26 3.22 -15.94 4.15
C VAL A 26 2.36 -16.79 5.08
N GLU A 27 2.77 -16.93 6.35
CA GLU A 27 2.06 -17.72 7.36
C GLU A 27 0.75 -17.05 7.78
N ASP A 28 0.83 -15.79 8.16
CA ASP A 28 -0.20 -15.08 8.92
C ASP A 28 -1.00 -14.10 8.05
N GLY A 29 -0.49 -13.75 6.87
CA GLY A 29 -1.10 -12.77 5.96
C GLY A 29 -0.92 -11.32 6.40
N VAL A 30 -0.33 -11.10 7.57
CA VAL A 30 -0.18 -9.78 8.20
C VAL A 30 1.05 -9.74 9.10
N ALA A 31 1.76 -8.62 9.11
CA ALA A 31 2.90 -8.36 9.99
C ALA A 31 2.95 -6.87 10.37
N VAL A 32 3.50 -6.52 11.53
CA VAL A 32 3.69 -5.12 11.93
C VAL A 32 5.16 -4.79 11.99
N ILE A 33 5.56 -3.63 11.48
CA ILE A 33 6.88 -3.04 11.67
C ILE A 33 6.73 -1.74 12.46
N GLU A 34 7.33 -1.71 13.63
CA GLU A 34 7.35 -0.55 14.52
C GLU A 34 8.44 0.43 14.10
N GLY A 35 8.11 1.73 14.11
CA GLY A 35 9.03 2.78 13.66
C GLY A 35 9.45 2.65 12.20
N PHE A 36 8.56 2.12 11.34
CA PHE A 36 8.81 1.97 9.91
C PHE A 36 9.17 3.31 9.25
N LEU A 37 8.47 4.39 9.63
CA LEU A 37 8.84 5.75 9.29
C LEU A 37 9.32 6.51 10.53
N THR A 38 10.24 7.44 10.33
CA THR A 38 10.67 8.34 11.42
C THR A 38 9.59 9.38 11.74
N PRO A 39 9.56 9.94 12.96
CA PRO A 39 8.64 11.03 13.30
C PRO A 39 8.72 12.22 12.33
N GLU A 40 9.91 12.55 11.82
CA GLU A 40 10.12 13.65 10.87
C GLU A 40 9.48 13.34 9.51
N GLN A 41 9.59 12.09 9.03
CA GLN A 41 8.92 11.65 7.80
C GLN A 41 7.40 11.73 7.95
N VAL A 42 6.87 11.27 9.08
CA VAL A 42 5.43 11.34 9.40
C VAL A 42 4.94 12.79 9.44
N GLU A 43 5.70 13.71 10.05
CA GLU A 43 5.35 15.13 10.12
C GLU A 43 5.30 15.76 8.72
N LYS A 44 6.33 15.54 7.90
CA LYS A 44 6.37 16.07 6.53
C LYS A 44 5.24 15.50 5.66
N LEU A 45 4.97 14.19 5.75
CA LEU A 45 3.87 13.55 5.02
C LEU A 45 2.50 14.13 5.43
N ASN A 46 2.27 14.36 6.72
CA ASN A 46 1.05 15.02 7.19
C ASN A 46 0.92 16.44 6.62
N ARG A 47 2.01 17.23 6.63
CA ARG A 47 2.03 18.57 6.04
C ARG A 47 1.71 18.56 4.55
N ASP A 48 2.27 17.63 3.79
CA ASP A 48 2.05 17.51 2.34
C ASP A 48 0.57 17.27 1.99
N VAL A 49 -0.18 16.59 2.86
CA VAL A 49 -1.58 16.21 2.59
C VAL A 49 -2.62 17.11 3.25
N ASP A 50 -2.25 17.94 4.24
CA ASP A 50 -3.20 18.71 5.05
C ASP A 50 -4.16 19.56 4.21
N ALA A 51 -3.62 20.38 3.30
CA ALA A 51 -4.44 21.25 2.45
C ALA A 51 -5.34 20.45 1.50
N ARG A 52 -4.85 19.33 0.97
CA ARG A 52 -5.59 18.47 0.03
C ARG A 52 -6.71 17.70 0.72
N LEU A 53 -6.47 17.18 1.92
CA LEU A 53 -7.49 16.53 2.74
C LEU A 53 -8.56 17.53 3.18
N LEU A 54 -8.16 18.74 3.60
CA LEU A 54 -9.11 19.81 3.93
C LEU A 54 -9.98 20.18 2.72
N ALA A 55 -9.38 20.38 1.54
CA ALA A 55 -10.11 20.65 0.32
C ALA A 55 -11.07 19.49 -0.03
N TYR A 56 -10.63 18.25 0.14
CA TYR A 56 -11.48 17.07 -0.08
C TYR A 56 -12.68 17.05 0.86
N ARG A 57 -12.50 17.30 2.16
CA ARG A 57 -13.59 17.33 3.14
C ARG A 57 -14.63 18.41 2.82
N ASN A 58 -14.17 19.57 2.35
CA ASN A 58 -15.03 20.73 2.08
C ASN A 58 -15.72 20.70 0.71
N ARG A 59 -15.38 19.73 -0.16
CA ARG A 59 -15.98 19.66 -1.49
C ARG A 59 -17.44 19.20 -1.39
N ALA A 60 -18.29 19.76 -2.24
CA ALA A 60 -19.63 19.20 -2.43
C ALA A 60 -19.50 17.77 -3.00
N ARG A 61 -20.26 16.83 -2.44
CA ARG A 61 -20.33 15.47 -2.98
C ARG A 61 -21.18 15.52 -4.26
N PRO A 62 -20.60 15.23 -5.44
CA PRO A 62 -21.37 15.25 -6.67
C PRO A 62 -22.46 14.19 -6.61
N GLU A 63 -23.63 14.51 -7.14
CA GLU A 63 -24.68 13.53 -7.31
C GLU A 63 -24.25 12.52 -8.38
N VAL A 64 -24.34 11.23 -8.07
CA VAL A 64 -23.99 10.17 -9.01
C VAL A 64 -25.11 10.04 -10.05
N THR A 65 -24.92 10.68 -11.20
CA THR A 65 -25.93 10.74 -12.27
C THR A 65 -25.88 9.53 -13.21
N ASP A 66 -24.73 8.86 -13.34
CA ASP A 66 -24.55 7.65 -14.15
C ASP A 66 -24.13 6.47 -13.28
N LYS A 67 -25.09 5.60 -12.93
CA LYS A 67 -24.84 4.40 -12.11
C LYS A 67 -24.01 3.33 -12.84
N GLN A 68 -23.77 3.47 -14.14
CA GLN A 68 -22.95 2.54 -14.92
C GLN A 68 -21.48 2.99 -15.01
N LYS A 69 -21.16 4.24 -14.65
CA LYS A 69 -19.80 4.79 -14.66
C LYS A 69 -19.47 5.41 -13.30
N LEU A 70 -18.95 4.57 -12.42
CA LEU A 70 -18.61 4.95 -11.06
C LEU A 70 -17.10 5.03 -10.90
N TRP A 71 -16.64 6.09 -10.25
CA TRP A 71 -15.25 6.25 -9.85
C TRP A 71 -15.12 5.89 -8.37
N THR A 72 -13.96 5.39 -7.93
CA THR A 72 -13.75 5.04 -6.52
C THR A 72 -14.01 6.22 -5.57
N ALA A 73 -13.81 7.45 -6.05
CA ALA A 73 -14.13 8.68 -5.33
C ALA A 73 -15.62 8.81 -4.98
N ASP A 74 -16.53 8.19 -5.74
CA ASP A 74 -17.98 8.24 -5.55
C ASP A 74 -18.45 7.33 -4.40
N PHE A 75 -17.61 6.40 -3.95
CA PHE A 75 -17.91 5.44 -2.89
C PHE A 75 -17.24 5.77 -1.55
N VAL A 76 -16.55 6.90 -1.45
CA VAL A 76 -15.91 7.31 -0.19
C VAL A 76 -16.99 7.74 0.81
N LEU A 77 -17.00 7.13 1.99
CA LEU A 77 -18.02 7.36 3.04
C LEU A 77 -18.02 8.81 3.56
N GLU A 78 -19.11 9.24 4.20
CA GLU A 78 -19.37 10.64 4.60
C GLU A 78 -18.22 11.30 5.39
N HIS A 79 -17.69 10.58 6.37
CA HIS A 79 -16.65 11.05 7.29
C HIS A 79 -15.22 10.66 6.88
N VAL A 80 -15.04 10.14 5.66
CA VAL A 80 -13.73 9.74 5.15
C VAL A 80 -13.27 10.72 4.07
N ALA A 81 -12.03 11.18 4.18
CA ALA A 81 -11.33 11.89 3.13
C ALA A 81 -10.20 11.02 2.56
N ARG A 82 -9.93 11.18 1.26
CA ARG A 82 -8.84 10.49 0.58
C ARG A 82 -8.09 11.43 -0.34
N VAL A 83 -6.77 11.29 -0.38
CA VAL A 83 -5.91 11.90 -1.39
C VAL A 83 -5.03 10.81 -1.99
N HIS A 84 -4.97 10.76 -3.32
CA HIS A 84 -4.20 9.79 -4.11
C HIS A 84 -3.05 10.51 -4.83
N ASN A 85 -2.24 9.75 -5.57
CA ASN A 85 -1.14 10.25 -6.39
C ASN A 85 -0.11 11.04 -5.56
N LEU A 86 0.28 10.51 -4.39
CA LEU A 86 1.24 11.20 -3.50
C LEU A 86 2.57 11.55 -4.20
N VAL A 87 2.97 10.76 -5.21
CA VAL A 87 4.15 11.02 -6.04
C VAL A 87 4.11 12.42 -6.65
N ASP A 88 2.94 12.90 -7.06
CA ASP A 88 2.77 14.16 -7.78
C ASP A 88 3.17 15.38 -6.96
N PHE A 89 3.01 15.33 -5.63
CA PHE A 89 3.13 16.52 -4.78
C PHE A 89 3.91 16.33 -3.48
N SER A 90 4.16 15.11 -3.02
CA SER A 90 4.96 14.86 -1.82
C SER A 90 6.41 14.53 -2.18
N HIS A 91 7.32 15.46 -1.84
CA HIS A 91 8.77 15.24 -1.95
C HIS A 91 9.20 14.04 -1.11
N VAL A 92 8.73 13.95 0.13
CA VAL A 92 9.10 12.85 1.03
C VAL A 92 8.63 11.51 0.48
N PHE A 93 7.41 11.45 -0.05
CA PHE A 93 6.92 10.21 -0.66
C PHE A 93 7.80 9.78 -1.83
N ARG A 94 8.07 10.67 -2.79
CA ARG A 94 8.80 10.30 -4.01
C ARG A 94 10.30 10.02 -3.78
N HIS A 95 10.93 10.67 -2.81
CA HIS A 95 12.39 10.58 -2.59
C HIS A 95 12.77 9.68 -1.42
N GLU A 96 11.98 9.62 -0.36
CA GLU A 96 12.30 8.82 0.84
C GLU A 96 11.49 7.51 0.83
N ILE A 97 10.17 7.58 0.73
CA ILE A 97 9.29 6.40 0.87
C ILE A 97 9.47 5.41 -0.29
N LEU A 98 9.54 5.90 -1.53
CA LEU A 98 9.78 5.05 -2.72
C LEU A 98 11.22 4.50 -2.81
N ASN A 99 12.09 4.82 -1.86
CA ASN A 99 13.45 4.25 -1.74
C ASN A 99 13.64 3.48 -0.42
N HIS A 100 12.57 3.18 0.30
CA HIS A 100 12.66 2.57 1.62
C HIS A 100 13.27 1.16 1.55
N GLY A 101 14.46 0.97 2.11
CA GLY A 101 15.26 -0.25 1.97
C GLY A 101 14.54 -1.53 2.39
N LEU A 102 13.94 -1.53 3.59
CA LEU A 102 13.22 -2.69 4.14
C LEU A 102 11.96 -3.06 3.32
N LEU A 103 11.19 -2.07 2.87
CA LEU A 103 10.06 -2.27 1.96
C LEU A 103 10.51 -3.03 0.71
N HIS A 104 11.62 -2.61 0.11
CA HIS A 104 12.14 -3.26 -1.09
C HIS A 104 12.67 -4.68 -0.85
N GLU A 105 13.31 -4.94 0.29
CA GLU A 105 13.71 -6.30 0.70
C GLU A 105 12.50 -7.22 0.82
N ILE A 106 11.44 -6.76 1.48
CA ILE A 106 10.20 -7.53 1.68
C ILE A 106 9.50 -7.77 0.33
N CYS A 107 9.34 -6.74 -0.50
CA CYS A 107 8.70 -6.86 -1.81
C CYS A 107 9.47 -7.80 -2.76
N ARG A 108 10.81 -7.77 -2.76
CA ARG A 108 11.62 -8.69 -3.59
C ARG A 108 11.37 -10.15 -3.25
N ARG A 109 11.22 -10.47 -1.96
CA ARG A 109 10.93 -11.83 -1.49
C ARG A 109 9.50 -12.22 -1.83
N THR A 110 8.54 -11.37 -1.49
CA THR A 110 7.11 -11.65 -1.65
C THR A 110 6.70 -11.78 -3.12
N PHE A 111 7.24 -10.95 -4.01
CA PHE A 111 6.88 -10.99 -5.44
C PHE A 111 7.85 -11.81 -6.28
N TRP A 112 8.77 -12.57 -5.67
CA TRP A 112 9.81 -13.31 -6.39
C TRP A 112 9.25 -14.15 -7.54
N GLU A 113 8.15 -14.87 -7.30
CA GLU A 113 7.45 -15.71 -8.29
C GLU A 113 6.84 -14.93 -9.46
N SER A 114 6.43 -13.68 -9.23
CA SER A 114 5.79 -12.83 -10.24
C SER A 114 6.79 -11.97 -11.03
N GLY A 115 8.00 -11.79 -10.51
CA GLY A 115 9.03 -10.96 -11.11
C GLY A 115 9.25 -9.67 -10.33
N ASP A 116 9.23 -8.55 -11.04
CA ASP A 116 9.31 -7.22 -10.46
C ASP A 116 7.95 -6.75 -9.93
N TYR A 117 8.00 -5.65 -9.19
CA TYR A 117 6.87 -4.98 -8.58
C TYR A 117 6.97 -3.47 -8.79
N TRP A 118 5.85 -2.78 -8.65
CA TRP A 118 5.77 -1.32 -8.71
C TRP A 118 4.63 -0.80 -7.82
N LEU A 119 4.51 0.53 -7.73
CA LEU A 119 3.48 1.17 -6.93
C LEU A 119 2.12 1.01 -7.63
N GLY A 120 1.19 0.30 -7.00
CA GLY A 120 -0.21 0.28 -7.40
C GLY A 120 -0.89 1.61 -7.11
N PHE A 121 -0.71 2.14 -5.90
CA PHE A 121 -1.06 3.51 -5.53
C PHE A 121 -0.35 3.93 -4.23
N GLY A 122 -0.18 5.25 -4.07
CA GLY A 122 0.20 5.87 -2.82
C GLY A 122 -0.87 6.88 -2.46
N ALA A 123 -1.50 6.70 -1.29
CA ALA A 123 -2.61 7.54 -0.87
C ALA A 123 -2.56 7.83 0.63
N VAL A 124 -3.29 8.85 1.09
CA VAL A 124 -3.64 9.01 2.50
C VAL A 124 -5.15 8.92 2.66
N ILE A 125 -5.57 8.11 3.62
CA ILE A 125 -6.95 7.94 4.06
C ILE A 125 -7.08 8.61 5.42
N GLU A 126 -8.01 9.55 5.54
CA GLU A 126 -8.32 10.23 6.79
C GLU A 126 -9.74 9.88 7.22
N ASN A 127 -9.86 9.16 8.34
CA ASN A 127 -11.12 8.86 8.98
C ASN A 127 -11.38 9.95 10.03
N GLY A 128 -12.37 10.81 9.77
CA GLY A 128 -12.82 11.82 10.73
C GLY A 128 -13.70 11.25 11.84
N PRO A 129 -14.03 12.07 12.86
CA PRO A 129 -14.99 11.71 13.90
C PRO A 129 -16.30 11.19 13.31
N GLY A 130 -16.79 10.05 13.81
CA GLY A 130 -18.03 9.43 13.34
C GLY A 130 -17.86 8.49 12.14
N THR A 131 -16.65 8.27 11.64
CA THR A 131 -16.42 7.25 10.60
C THR A 131 -16.89 5.88 11.09
N GLU A 132 -17.75 5.23 10.31
CA GLU A 132 -18.30 3.91 10.65
C GLU A 132 -17.29 2.78 10.43
N GLN A 133 -17.52 1.67 11.13
CA GLN A 133 -16.77 0.44 10.90
C GLN A 133 -17.04 -0.10 9.49
N GLN A 134 -15.99 -0.52 8.80
CA GLN A 134 -16.10 -1.10 7.47
C GLN A 134 -16.67 -2.52 7.49
N LYS A 135 -17.11 -2.99 6.32
CA LYS A 135 -17.41 -4.42 6.10
C LYS A 135 -16.11 -5.22 6.01
N TRP A 136 -16.18 -6.51 6.31
CA TRP A 136 -15.08 -7.44 6.04
C TRP A 136 -14.77 -7.47 4.55
N HIS A 137 -13.49 -7.34 4.21
CA HIS A 137 -13.01 -7.37 2.84
C HIS A 137 -11.55 -7.82 2.77
N ARG A 138 -11.09 -8.05 1.54
CA ARG A 138 -9.69 -8.17 1.15
C ARG A 138 -9.37 -7.00 0.23
N ASP A 139 -8.13 -6.51 0.29
CA ASP A 139 -7.69 -5.37 -0.53
C ASP A 139 -7.50 -5.74 -2.01
N GLN A 140 -7.17 -7.01 -2.30
CA GLN A 140 -6.89 -7.46 -3.66
C GLN A 140 -8.15 -7.40 -4.55
N PRO A 141 -8.12 -6.66 -5.67
CA PRO A 141 -9.23 -6.64 -6.62
C PRO A 141 -9.46 -8.01 -7.26
N ILE A 142 -10.72 -8.34 -7.51
CA ILE A 142 -11.10 -9.59 -8.18
C ILE A 142 -11.06 -9.37 -9.70
N TYR A 143 -10.01 -9.88 -10.35
CA TYR A 143 -9.91 -9.88 -11.81
C TYR A 143 -10.06 -11.28 -12.39
N PRO A 144 -10.85 -11.48 -13.48
CA PRO A 144 -11.09 -12.81 -14.06
C PRO A 144 -9.82 -13.58 -14.48
N LEU A 145 -8.75 -12.86 -14.84
CA LEU A 145 -7.49 -13.46 -15.31
C LEU A 145 -6.44 -13.63 -14.21
N VAL A 146 -6.66 -13.07 -13.02
CA VAL A 146 -5.68 -13.09 -11.93
C VAL A 146 -6.08 -14.15 -10.91
N LYS A 147 -5.20 -15.14 -10.73
CA LYS A 147 -5.36 -16.17 -9.69
C LYS A 147 -5.44 -15.51 -8.31
N GLN A 148 -6.36 -16.00 -7.50
CA GLN A 148 -6.62 -15.56 -6.13
C GLN A 148 -6.85 -16.80 -5.26
N GLY A 149 -6.90 -16.60 -3.95
CA GLY A 149 -7.03 -17.67 -2.97
C GLY A 149 -5.72 -17.96 -2.24
N PRO A 150 -5.73 -18.92 -1.30
CA PRO A 150 -4.61 -19.19 -0.39
C PRO A 150 -3.36 -19.71 -1.11
N ASP A 151 -3.54 -20.48 -2.17
CA ASP A 151 -2.44 -21.11 -2.93
C ASP A 151 -1.98 -20.26 -4.13
N ALA A 152 -2.58 -19.09 -4.35
CA ALA A 152 -2.17 -18.19 -5.42
C ALA A 152 -0.95 -17.35 -5.01
N PRO A 153 -0.07 -16.97 -5.96
CA PRO A 153 0.99 -15.99 -5.70
C PRO A 153 0.46 -14.70 -5.09
N GLU A 154 1.31 -13.95 -4.38
CA GLU A 154 0.91 -12.67 -3.79
C GLU A 154 0.60 -11.61 -4.86
N GLY A 155 -0.66 -11.14 -4.88
CA GLY A 155 -1.13 -10.17 -5.86
C GLY A 155 -0.91 -8.72 -5.43
N MET A 156 -0.67 -8.47 -4.14
CA MET A 156 -0.39 -7.16 -3.59
C MET A 156 0.21 -7.23 -2.19
N LEU A 157 0.95 -6.18 -1.80
CA LEU A 157 1.29 -5.87 -0.41
C LEU A 157 0.92 -4.42 -0.12
N ASN A 158 0.16 -4.20 0.94
CA ASN A 158 -0.19 -2.88 1.43
C ASN A 158 0.63 -2.61 2.68
N PHE A 159 1.61 -1.72 2.58
CA PHE A 159 2.29 -1.18 3.76
C PHE A 159 1.39 -0.08 4.32
N PHE A 160 0.41 -0.51 5.11
CA PHE A 160 -0.61 0.35 5.71
C PHE A 160 -0.01 1.12 6.90
N THR A 161 0.54 2.28 6.59
CA THR A 161 1.38 3.06 7.51
C THR A 161 0.57 4.08 8.28
N ALA A 162 0.69 4.11 9.61
CA ALA A 162 0.02 5.07 10.46
C ALA A 162 0.66 6.47 10.35
N LEU A 163 -0.12 7.50 10.05
CA LEU A 163 0.32 8.91 10.10
C LEU A 163 -0.17 9.64 11.36
N THR A 164 -1.08 9.02 12.10
CA THR A 164 -1.51 9.37 13.46
C THR A 164 -1.62 8.07 14.26
N ASP A 165 -1.76 8.15 15.58
CA ASP A 165 -2.04 6.96 16.38
C ASP A 165 -3.35 6.27 15.95
N LEU A 166 -3.32 4.93 15.93
CA LEU A 166 -4.46 4.04 15.74
C LEU A 166 -4.67 3.29 17.06
N ASP A 167 -5.60 3.80 17.86
CA ASP A 167 -5.92 3.32 19.21
C ASP A 167 -7.39 2.89 19.31
N ASP A 168 -7.84 2.57 20.53
CA ASP A 168 -9.20 2.10 20.79
C ASP A 168 -10.28 3.16 20.47
N GLU A 169 -9.95 4.45 20.54
CA GLU A 169 -10.90 5.54 20.28
C GLU A 169 -10.93 5.93 18.79
N THR A 170 -9.76 6.06 18.18
CA THR A 170 -9.58 6.48 16.79
C THR A 170 -9.85 5.36 15.79
N GLY A 171 -9.73 4.10 16.24
CA GLY A 171 -10.06 2.90 15.49
C GLY A 171 -8.83 2.09 15.05
N ARG A 172 -8.57 0.99 15.77
CA ARG A 172 -7.61 -0.06 15.35
C ARG A 172 -8.12 -0.81 14.13
N THR A 173 -7.25 -1.15 13.18
CA THR A 173 -7.65 -2.04 12.09
C THR A 173 -7.87 -3.46 12.65
N GLN A 174 -8.96 -4.11 12.23
CA GLN A 174 -9.34 -5.44 12.65
C GLN A 174 -8.96 -6.45 11.57
N TYR A 175 -8.26 -7.52 11.94
CA TYR A 175 -7.89 -8.63 11.05
C TYR A 175 -8.48 -9.93 11.57
N ILE A 176 -8.97 -10.80 10.69
CA ILE A 176 -9.37 -12.15 11.08
C ILE A 176 -8.13 -13.05 10.99
N TRP A 177 -7.63 -13.51 12.15
CA TRP A 177 -6.42 -14.32 12.21
C TRP A 177 -6.57 -15.61 11.39
N GLY A 178 -5.60 -15.92 10.53
CA GLY A 178 -5.59 -17.12 9.68
C GLY A 178 -6.51 -17.07 8.45
N SER A 179 -7.27 -15.99 8.25
CA SER A 179 -8.18 -15.84 7.09
C SER A 179 -7.47 -15.76 5.74
N ASN A 180 -6.15 -15.56 5.73
CA ASN A 180 -5.31 -15.68 4.53
C ASN A 180 -5.26 -17.11 3.96
N LYS A 181 -5.74 -18.10 4.72
CA LYS A 181 -5.82 -19.51 4.30
C LYS A 181 -7.18 -19.93 3.76
N TRP A 182 -8.14 -19.01 3.70
CA TRP A 182 -9.52 -19.29 3.26
C TRP A 182 -9.74 -18.90 1.81
N GLU A 183 -10.64 -19.61 1.12
CA GLU A 183 -11.09 -19.21 -0.22
C GLU A 183 -12.03 -18.01 -0.13
N GLU A 184 -13.02 -18.08 0.75
CA GLU A 184 -13.97 -17.01 1.07
C GLU A 184 -13.42 -15.98 2.07
N LEU A 185 -14.14 -14.86 2.25
CA LEU A 185 -13.81 -13.87 3.29
C LEU A 185 -13.93 -14.45 4.71
N GLY A 186 -14.90 -15.35 4.90
CA GLY A 186 -15.21 -16.01 6.17
C GLY A 186 -15.79 -15.07 7.25
N THR A 187 -15.99 -15.63 8.44
CA THR A 187 -16.40 -14.90 9.64
C THR A 187 -15.54 -15.33 10.82
N PRO A 188 -15.23 -14.43 11.77
CA PRO A 188 -14.41 -14.79 12.92
C PRO A 188 -15.05 -15.91 13.76
N ASP A 189 -14.21 -16.80 14.29
CA ASP A 189 -14.61 -17.87 15.19
C ASP A 189 -13.59 -18.04 16.34
N ALA A 190 -13.75 -19.06 17.17
CA ALA A 190 -12.87 -19.29 18.31
C ALA A 190 -11.41 -19.63 17.91
N LEU A 191 -11.20 -20.24 16.75
CA LEU A 191 -9.89 -20.60 16.20
C LEU A 191 -9.28 -19.45 15.38
N HIS A 192 -10.15 -18.62 14.79
CA HIS A 192 -9.82 -17.48 13.92
C HIS A 192 -10.41 -16.18 14.47
N PRO A 193 -9.98 -15.73 15.66
CA PRO A 193 -10.56 -14.56 16.30
C PRO A 193 -10.12 -13.26 15.60
N ILE A 194 -10.82 -12.18 15.93
CA ILE A 194 -10.44 -10.83 15.49
C ILE A 194 -9.23 -10.35 16.28
N GLU A 195 -8.22 -9.87 15.57
CA GLU A 195 -7.11 -9.13 16.14
C GLU A 195 -7.25 -7.63 15.84
N ASN A 196 -7.24 -6.81 16.89
CA ASN A 196 -7.28 -5.36 16.80
C ASN A 196 -5.85 -4.81 16.88
N VAL A 197 -5.30 -4.38 15.74
CA VAL A 197 -3.89 -3.94 15.66
C VAL A 197 -3.79 -2.45 15.97
N ALA A 198 -3.17 -2.13 17.10
CA ALA A 198 -2.81 -0.77 17.49
C ALA A 198 -1.52 -0.33 16.77
N LEU A 199 -1.45 0.91 16.29
CA LEU A 199 -0.24 1.47 15.69
C LEU A 199 0.05 2.84 16.29
N LYS A 200 1.33 3.14 16.52
CA LYS A 200 1.81 4.52 16.68
C LYS A 200 2.05 5.15 15.33
N ALA A 201 1.98 6.47 15.27
CA ALA A 201 2.36 7.20 14.06
C ALA A 201 3.80 6.82 13.65
N GLY A 202 3.98 6.36 12.42
CA GLY A 202 5.24 5.82 11.89
C GLY A 202 5.29 4.30 11.81
N ASP A 203 4.47 3.57 12.57
CA ASP A 203 4.38 2.11 12.42
C ASP A 203 3.61 1.75 11.13
N THR A 204 3.92 0.58 10.55
CA THR A 204 3.14 0.02 9.43
C THR A 204 2.63 -1.37 9.76
N THR A 205 1.39 -1.65 9.37
CA THR A 205 0.96 -3.04 9.17
C THR A 205 1.16 -3.40 7.71
N ILE A 206 1.91 -4.46 7.43
CA ILE A 206 1.99 -5.05 6.11
C ILE A 206 0.81 -6.01 5.97
N VAL A 207 -0.04 -5.75 4.99
CA VAL A 207 -1.27 -6.51 4.74
C VAL A 207 -1.14 -7.21 3.40
N SER A 208 -1.30 -8.54 3.38
CA SER A 208 -1.36 -9.32 2.13
C SER A 208 -2.71 -9.14 1.43
N GLY A 209 -2.77 -9.50 0.15
CA GLY A 209 -4.04 -9.49 -0.59
C GLY A 209 -5.05 -10.53 -0.10
N LYS A 210 -4.64 -11.42 0.80
CA LYS A 210 -5.38 -12.61 1.21
C LYS A 210 -6.02 -12.48 2.59
N VAL A 211 -5.55 -11.58 3.46
CA VAL A 211 -6.10 -11.47 4.82
C VAL A 211 -7.40 -10.67 4.84
N THR A 212 -8.44 -11.24 5.44
CA THR A 212 -9.72 -10.58 5.65
C THR A 212 -9.59 -9.57 6.79
N HIS A 213 -9.97 -8.32 6.53
CA HIS A 213 -9.85 -7.25 7.51
C HIS A 213 -10.95 -6.19 7.35
N ARG A 214 -11.02 -5.26 8.31
CA ARG A 214 -11.89 -4.06 8.26
C ARG A 214 -11.33 -2.94 9.13
N GLY A 215 -11.52 -1.69 8.73
CA GLY A 215 -11.32 -0.55 9.61
C GLY A 215 -12.40 -0.47 10.71
N SER A 216 -11.98 -0.17 11.94
CA SER A 216 -12.89 0.14 13.05
C SER A 216 -13.54 1.52 12.89
N ALA A 217 -14.64 1.73 13.63
CA ALA A 217 -15.24 3.04 13.76
C ALA A 217 -14.27 4.03 14.44
N ASN A 218 -14.32 5.30 14.05
CA ASN A 218 -13.65 6.39 14.77
C ASN A 218 -14.65 7.04 15.72
N LEU A 219 -14.53 6.70 17.00
CA LEU A 219 -15.38 7.21 18.09
C LEU A 219 -14.77 8.42 18.80
N SER A 220 -13.58 8.84 18.38
CA SER A 220 -12.85 9.96 18.94
C SER A 220 -13.27 11.31 18.32
N ARG A 221 -12.66 12.39 18.80
CA ARG A 221 -12.72 13.73 18.19
C ARG A 221 -11.52 14.05 17.29
N LYS A 222 -10.65 13.08 17.04
CA LYS A 222 -9.39 13.25 16.28
C LYS A 222 -9.55 12.69 14.87
N PHE A 223 -8.76 13.21 13.93
CA PHE A 223 -8.60 12.59 12.62
C PHE A 223 -7.62 11.42 12.72
N ARG A 224 -8.04 10.25 12.22
CA ARG A 224 -7.19 9.07 12.10
C ARG A 224 -6.67 8.97 10.68
N ARG A 225 -5.37 9.15 10.47
CA ARG A 225 -4.74 9.11 9.15
C ARG A 225 -3.88 7.86 8.98
N ALA A 226 -4.06 7.21 7.84
CA ALA A 226 -3.21 6.12 7.39
C ALA A 226 -2.80 6.31 5.93
N MET A 227 -1.58 5.94 5.61
CA MET A 227 -0.98 6.01 4.29
C MET A 227 -0.78 4.59 3.76
N PRO A 228 -1.73 4.03 3.00
CA PRO A 228 -1.46 2.81 2.24
C PRO A 228 -0.39 3.07 1.16
N ILE A 229 0.68 2.30 1.21
CA ILE A 229 1.66 2.17 0.12
C ILE A 229 1.41 0.82 -0.52
N MET A 230 0.62 0.82 -1.60
CA MET A 230 0.18 -0.40 -2.26
C MET A 230 1.22 -0.82 -3.30
N MET A 231 1.87 -1.95 -3.09
CA MET A 231 2.82 -2.56 -4.02
C MET A 231 2.15 -3.74 -4.73
N VAL A 232 2.31 -3.83 -6.05
CA VAL A 232 1.72 -4.90 -6.87
C VAL A 232 2.78 -5.47 -7.82
N PRO A 233 2.66 -6.74 -8.27
CA PRO A 233 3.45 -7.25 -9.38
C PRO A 233 3.37 -6.31 -10.59
N SER A 234 4.51 -6.03 -11.23
CA SER A 234 4.57 -5.03 -12.29
C SER A 234 3.95 -5.46 -13.62
N ILE A 235 3.37 -6.65 -13.65
CA ILE A 235 2.49 -7.13 -14.73
C ILE A 235 1.04 -6.61 -14.57
N LEU A 236 0.67 -6.09 -13.40
CA LEU A 236 -0.65 -5.55 -13.10
C LEU A 236 -0.65 -4.03 -13.22
N THR A 237 -1.60 -3.48 -13.95
CA THR A 237 -1.75 -2.02 -14.12
C THR A 237 -2.00 -1.33 -12.77
N PRO A 238 -1.26 -0.26 -12.43
CA PRO A 238 -1.51 0.54 -11.24
C PRO A 238 -2.90 1.18 -11.22
N PHE A 239 -3.41 1.44 -10.01
CA PHE A 239 -4.62 2.22 -9.81
C PHE A 239 -4.36 3.72 -10.03
N ASP A 240 -3.27 4.23 -9.45
CA ASP A 240 -2.85 5.61 -9.65
C ASP A 240 -2.02 5.72 -10.93
N ALA A 241 -2.51 6.47 -11.92
CA ALA A 241 -1.74 6.79 -13.11
C ALA A 241 -0.52 7.67 -12.77
N THR A 242 0.55 7.54 -13.55
CA THR A 242 1.79 8.34 -13.41
C THR A 242 2.27 8.91 -14.75
N CYS A 243 1.52 8.67 -15.83
CA CYS A 243 1.88 9.08 -17.19
C CYS A 243 1.87 10.61 -17.38
N HIS A 244 1.20 11.35 -16.51
CA HIS A 244 1.14 12.81 -16.50
C HIS A 244 2.32 13.47 -15.79
N LEU A 245 3.13 12.71 -15.03
CA LEU A 245 4.31 13.26 -14.36
C LEU A 245 5.30 13.80 -15.40
N SER A 246 5.74 15.04 -15.18
CA SER A 246 6.71 15.69 -16.06
C SER A 246 8.03 14.91 -16.09
N ARG A 247 8.71 14.94 -17.24
CA ARG A 247 10.04 14.33 -17.36
C ARG A 247 11.01 14.92 -16.33
N GLU A 248 10.96 16.24 -16.13
CA GLU A 248 11.81 16.94 -15.17
C GLU A 248 11.65 16.38 -13.75
N LEU A 249 10.42 16.26 -13.26
CA LEU A 249 10.14 15.69 -11.94
C LEU A 249 10.59 14.22 -11.84
N VAL A 250 10.34 13.43 -12.88
CA VAL A 250 10.79 12.02 -12.89
C VAL A 250 12.31 11.90 -12.88
N GLU A 251 13.03 12.80 -13.55
CA GLU A 251 14.49 12.80 -13.59
C GLU A 251 15.14 13.18 -12.24
N THR A 252 14.40 13.78 -11.30
CA THR A 252 14.90 13.99 -9.92
C THR A 252 14.94 12.71 -9.09
N MET A 253 14.10 11.73 -9.44
CA MET A 253 13.96 10.47 -8.72
C MET A 253 15.15 9.52 -8.97
N THR A 254 15.36 8.58 -8.06
CA THR A 254 16.31 7.47 -8.26
C THR A 254 15.81 6.52 -9.37
N PRO A 255 16.68 5.73 -10.02
CA PRO A 255 16.23 4.72 -10.99
C PRO A 255 15.22 3.73 -10.39
N LEU A 256 15.37 3.38 -9.10
CA LEU A 256 14.45 2.51 -8.38
C LEU A 256 13.06 3.15 -8.25
N ALA A 257 13.00 4.40 -7.77
CA ALA A 257 11.74 5.11 -7.62
C ALA A 257 11.09 5.38 -8.99
N GLN A 258 11.86 5.68 -10.05
CA GLN A 258 11.35 5.79 -11.42
C GLN A 258 10.67 4.50 -11.88
N LYS A 259 11.24 3.33 -11.55
CA LYS A 259 10.63 2.03 -11.82
C LYS A 259 9.31 1.85 -11.06
N MET A 260 9.27 2.25 -9.79
CA MET A 260 8.04 2.18 -8.97
C MET A 260 6.90 2.98 -9.57
N VAL A 261 7.19 4.03 -10.35
CA VAL A 261 6.17 4.88 -11.01
C VAL A 261 6.05 4.61 -12.51
N GLY A 262 6.49 3.44 -12.99
CA GLY A 262 6.27 3.00 -14.38
C GLY A 262 7.13 3.74 -15.41
N ARG A 263 8.28 4.28 -15.03
CA ARG A 263 9.19 5.05 -15.92
C ARG A 263 10.46 4.30 -16.32
N ARG A 264 10.58 3.03 -15.93
CA ARG A 264 11.64 2.09 -16.32
C ARG A 264 11.02 0.76 -16.70
N SER A 265 11.74 -0.03 -17.49
CA SER A 265 11.32 -1.42 -17.78
C SER A 265 11.33 -2.28 -16.53
N VAL A 266 10.55 -3.37 -16.58
CA VAL A 266 10.39 -4.30 -15.46
C VAL A 266 10.60 -5.73 -15.94
N MET A 267 11.07 -6.57 -15.04
CA MET A 267 11.53 -7.93 -15.29
C MET A 267 10.49 -8.94 -14.84
N ILE A 268 10.22 -9.92 -15.68
CA ILE A 268 9.34 -11.05 -15.38
C ILE A 268 10.12 -12.36 -15.44
N PRO A 269 9.63 -13.44 -14.81
CA PRO A 269 10.11 -14.78 -15.10
C PRO A 269 10.04 -15.05 -16.61
N PRO A 270 11.00 -15.79 -17.16
CA PRO A 270 11.08 -16.03 -18.60
C PRO A 270 9.92 -16.95 -19.03
N PRO A 271 9.41 -16.81 -20.26
CA PRO A 271 8.47 -17.77 -20.81
C PRO A 271 9.20 -19.11 -21.09
N GLY A 272 9.13 -20.03 -20.12
CA GLY A 272 9.29 -21.50 -20.23
C GLY A 272 10.56 -22.10 -20.83
N THR A 273 11.45 -21.33 -21.46
CA THR A 273 12.52 -21.85 -22.33
C THR A 273 13.93 -21.49 -21.88
N THR A 274 14.10 -20.75 -20.78
CA THR A 274 15.43 -20.38 -20.26
C THR A 274 15.39 -20.31 -18.73
N GLU A 275 15.99 -21.27 -18.04
CA GLU A 275 16.08 -21.23 -16.57
C GLU A 275 17.09 -20.17 -16.11
N GLY A 276 16.80 -19.50 -15.00
CA GLY A 276 17.73 -18.57 -14.35
C GLY A 276 17.88 -17.18 -14.99
N VAL A 277 17.12 -16.85 -16.04
CA VAL A 277 17.17 -15.53 -16.72
C VAL A 277 15.84 -14.80 -16.57
N ARG A 278 15.83 -13.51 -16.26
CA ARG A 278 14.60 -12.69 -16.30
C ARG A 278 14.52 -11.92 -17.63
N THR A 279 13.31 -11.71 -18.16
CA THR A 279 13.10 -10.94 -19.40
C THR A 279 12.34 -9.64 -19.14
N GLY A 280 12.64 -8.60 -19.91
CA GLY A 280 12.05 -7.27 -19.74
C GLY A 280 10.72 -7.10 -20.48
N ILE A 281 9.75 -6.49 -19.80
CA ILE A 281 8.53 -5.91 -20.38
C ILE A 281 8.51 -4.39 -20.12
N TRP A 282 7.49 -3.70 -20.63
CA TRP A 282 7.41 -2.24 -20.57
C TRP A 282 8.67 -1.60 -21.20
N CYS A 283 8.94 -2.02 -22.43
CA CYS A 283 10.16 -1.73 -23.17
C CYS A 283 9.91 -0.72 -24.29
N LEU A 284 10.95 0.01 -24.66
CA LEU A 284 11.01 0.77 -25.92
C LEU A 284 12.00 0.05 -26.85
N ASN A 285 11.60 -0.25 -28.08
CA ASN A 285 12.45 -0.99 -29.05
C ASN A 285 12.99 -2.33 -28.52
N MET A 286 12.20 -3.05 -27.70
CA MET A 286 12.61 -4.29 -27.02
C MET A 286 13.83 -4.13 -26.09
N ARG A 287 14.10 -2.91 -25.60
CA ARG A 287 15.19 -2.55 -24.68
C ARG A 287 14.64 -1.76 -23.48
N GLU A 288 15.51 -1.50 -22.49
CA GLU A 288 15.16 -0.73 -21.29
C GLU A 288 14.60 0.64 -21.67
N LEU A 289 13.39 0.94 -21.20
CA LEU A 289 12.64 2.15 -21.52
C LEU A 289 13.42 3.43 -21.22
N GLY A 290 13.97 3.55 -20.01
CA GLY A 290 14.64 4.77 -19.58
C GLY A 290 15.94 5.02 -20.35
N GLU A 291 16.73 3.99 -20.63
CA GLU A 291 17.93 4.08 -21.47
C GLU A 291 17.59 4.57 -22.88
N GLN A 292 16.56 4.01 -23.50
CA GLN A 292 16.15 4.40 -24.85
C GLN A 292 15.60 5.83 -24.91
N LEU A 293 15.03 6.33 -23.82
CA LEU A 293 14.58 7.73 -23.69
C LEU A 293 15.71 8.70 -23.30
N GLY A 294 16.90 8.20 -22.96
CA GLY A 294 17.95 8.99 -22.32
C GLY A 294 17.48 9.59 -20.99
N LEU A 295 16.60 8.89 -20.26
CA LEU A 295 16.00 9.34 -19.02
C LEU A 295 17.08 9.44 -17.93
N LYS A 296 17.35 10.66 -17.46
CA LYS A 296 18.27 10.90 -16.35
C LYS A 296 17.66 10.43 -15.03
N SER A 297 18.45 10.44 -13.97
CA SER A 297 18.00 10.14 -12.60
C SER A 297 18.83 10.94 -11.60
N ASN A 298 18.33 11.10 -10.38
CA ASN A 298 19.00 11.83 -9.29
C ASN A 298 19.38 13.27 -9.67
N GLN A 299 18.63 13.89 -10.58
CA GLN A 299 18.83 15.31 -10.86
C GLN A 299 18.38 16.14 -9.64
N PRO A 300 19.00 17.30 -9.38
CA PRO A 300 18.54 18.17 -8.31
C PRO A 300 17.10 18.63 -8.61
N GLU A 301 16.23 18.60 -7.60
CA GLU A 301 14.89 19.16 -7.70
C GLU A 301 14.97 20.68 -7.59
N GLN A 302 14.42 21.39 -8.56
CA GLN A 302 14.31 22.84 -8.48
C GLN A 302 13.22 23.17 -7.46
N ILE A 303 13.63 23.73 -6.32
CA ILE A 303 12.71 24.27 -5.33
C ILE A 303 12.13 25.56 -5.94
N VAL A 304 10.90 25.49 -6.44
CA VAL A 304 10.11 26.65 -6.88
C VAL A 304 9.16 27.06 -5.76
#